data_AF-A0A5P6PEW5-F1
#
_entry.id   AF-A0A5P6PEW5-F1
#
_cell.length_a   1.000
_cell.length_b   1.000
_cell.length_c   1.000
_cell.angle_alpha   90.00
_cell.angle_beta   90.00
_cell.angle_gamma   90.00
#
_symmetry.space_group_name_H-M   'P 1'
#
loop_
_entity.id
_entity.type
_entity.pdbx_description
1 polymer ?
#
loop_
_entity_poly.entity_id
_entity_poly.type
_entity_poly.pdbx_seq_one_letter_code
_entity_poly.pdbx_strand_id
1 'polypeptide(L)' 'MKRPKVDVSVAREGEGGRRQILLYLPEDLIKSLKMAAIEDGQPAYILAEKALRAYLKGRKVKARAAR' A
#
# COMPACT_ATOMS: atom_id res chain seq x y z
N MET A 1 -32.25 13.44 -4.33
CA MET A 1 -30.81 13.33 -4.02
C MET A 1 -30.00 13.60 -5.28
N LYS A 2 -29.09 14.58 -5.24
CA LYS A 2 -28.25 14.98 -6.38
C LYS A 2 -27.17 13.90 -6.58
N ARG A 3 -27.09 13.29 -7.77
CA ARG A 3 -26.04 12.31 -8.10
C ARG A 3 -24.66 12.98 -7.94
N PRO A 4 -23.66 12.31 -7.33
CA PRO A 4 -22.33 12.87 -7.21
C PRO A 4 -21.74 13.17 -8.60
N LYS A 5 -21.06 14.32 -8.72
CA LYS A 5 -20.55 14.89 -9.98
C LYS A 5 -19.22 14.29 -10.43
N VAL A 6 -18.73 13.27 -9.74
CA VAL A 6 -17.45 12.62 -9.99
C VAL A 6 -17.62 11.15 -9.71
N ASP A 7 -17.34 10.31 -10.70
CA ASP A 7 -17.13 8.88 -10.49
C ASP A 7 -16.01 8.73 -9.46
N VAL A 8 -16.28 7.97 -8.39
CA VAL A 8 -15.30 7.68 -7.34
C VAL A 8 -14.08 7.10 -8.05
N SER A 9 -12.97 7.84 -8.01
CA SER A 9 -11.73 7.53 -8.73
C SER A 9 -11.44 6.05 -8.65
N VAL A 10 -11.69 5.34 -9.75
CA VAL A 10 -11.21 3.98 -9.99
C VAL A 10 -9.74 4.01 -9.57
N ALA A 11 -9.37 3.24 -8.55
CA ALA A 11 -7.98 3.12 -8.12
C ALA A 11 -7.17 2.88 -9.40
N ARG A 12 -6.38 3.88 -9.82
CA ARG A 12 -5.66 3.81 -11.08
C ARG A 12 -4.82 2.54 -11.01
N GLU A 13 -4.99 1.65 -11.97
CA GLU A 13 -4.17 0.46 -12.09
C GLU A 13 -2.72 0.95 -12.14
N GLY A 14 -1.98 0.68 -11.06
CA GLY A 14 -0.58 1.05 -10.98
C GLY A 14 0.23 0.21 -11.95
N GLU A 15 1.40 0.72 -12.34
CA GLU A 15 2.33 0.02 -13.20
C GLU A 15 2.60 -1.41 -12.70
N GLY A 16 2.39 -2.40 -13.57
CA GLY A 16 2.60 -3.81 -13.25
C GLY A 16 1.54 -4.45 -12.35
N GLY A 17 0.27 -4.05 -12.45
CA GLY A 17 -0.85 -4.71 -11.76
C GLY A 17 -0.98 -4.38 -10.27
N ARG A 18 -0.32 -3.31 -9.82
CA ARG A 18 -0.36 -2.85 -8.43
C ARG A 18 -1.64 -2.06 -8.17
N ARG A 19 -2.23 -2.23 -6.98
CA ARG A 19 -3.39 -1.45 -6.53
C ARG A 19 -3.00 -0.59 -5.33
N GLN A 20 -3.56 0.61 -5.27
CA GLN A 20 -3.32 1.55 -4.18
C GLN A 20 -4.16 1.18 -2.94
N ILE A 21 -3.57 1.35 -1.76
CA ILE A 21 -4.25 1.31 -0.47
C ILE A 21 -3.82 2.53 0.34
N LEU A 22 -4.77 3.21 0.96
CA LEU A 22 -4.47 4.30 1.89
C LEU A 22 -4.19 3.70 3.27
N LEU A 23 -3.02 4.00 3.83
CA LEU A 23 -2.61 3.58 5.17
C LEU A 23 -2.33 4.81 6.03
N TYR A 24 -2.89 4.82 7.24
CA TYR A 24 -2.55 5.79 8.26
C TYR A 24 -1.40 5.25 9.09
N LEU A 25 -0.31 6.01 9.18
CA LEU A 25 0.90 5.67 9.91
C LEU A 25 1.33 6.84 10.80
N PRO A 26 2.03 6.58 11.91
CA PRO A 26 2.71 7.62 12.67
C PRO A 26 3.70 8.43 11.81
N GLU A 27 3.83 9.72 12.08
CA GLU A 27 4.65 10.64 11.28
C GLU A 27 6.14 10.24 11.25
N ASP A 28 6.67 9.85 12.40
CA ASP A 28 8.04 9.36 12.58
C ASP A 28 8.31 8.12 11.72
N LEU A 29 7.35 7.21 11.64
CA LEU A 29 7.45 6.02 10.78
C LEU A 29 7.44 6.39 9.30
N ILE A 30 6.61 7.36 8.89
CA ILE A 30 6.58 7.85 7.51
C ILE A 30 7.93 8.45 7.12
N LYS A 31 8.53 9.27 8.00
CA LYS A 31 9.85 9.87 7.77
C LYS A 31 10.93 8.80 7.64
N SER A 32 10.94 7.84 8.57
CA SER A 32 11.92 6.75 8.58
C SER A 32 11.82 5.89 7.32
N LEU A 33 10.61 5.53 6.89
CA LEU A 33 10.38 4.77 5.66
C LEU A 33 10.86 5.53 4.41
N LYS A 34 10.62 6.84 4.34
CA LYS A 34 11.08 7.67 3.22
C LYS A 34 12.59 7.79 3.19
N MET A 35 13.24 7.95 4.34
CA MET A 35 14.71 8.00 4.42
C MET A 35 15.34 6.69 3.93
N ALA A 36 14.86 5.56 4.44
CA ALA A 36 15.33 4.24 3.99
C ALA A 36 15.12 4.04 2.47
N ALA A 37 13.99 4.51 1.93
CA ALA A 37 13.72 4.44 0.50
C ALA A 37 14.72 5.27 -0.34
N ILE A 38 15.13 6.44 0.15
CA ILE A 38 16.16 7.28 -0.49
C ILE A 38 17.52 6.60 -0.44
N GLU A 39 17.90 6.08 0.73
CA GLU A 39 19.17 5.37 0.94
C GLU A 39 19.30 4.13 0.03
N ASP A 40 18.21 3.38 -0.11
CA ASP A 40 18.16 2.17 -0.95
C ASP A 40 17.98 2.49 -2.45
N GLY A 41 17.72 3.75 -2.82
CA GLY A 41 17.42 4.15 -4.19
C GLY A 41 16.16 3.49 -4.76
N GLN A 42 15.18 3.18 -3.90
CA GLN A 42 13.93 2.49 -4.29
C GLN A 42 12.69 3.22 -3.79
N PRO A 43 11.53 3.07 -4.45
CA PRO A 43 10.28 3.63 -3.93
C PRO A 43 9.89 3.05 -2.57
N ALA A 44 9.40 3.89 -1.66
CA ALA A 44 8.99 3.50 -0.30
C ALA A 44 8.00 2.33 -0.25
N TYR A 45 7.12 2.20 -1.25
CA TYR A 45 6.15 1.10 -1.29
C TYR A 45 6.82 -0.28 -1.47
N ILE A 46 8.03 -0.35 -2.04
CA ILE A 46 8.78 -1.62 -2.16
C ILE A 46 9.23 -2.11 -0.78
N LEU A 47 9.72 -1.19 0.06
CA LEU A 47 10.10 -1.51 1.44
C LEU A 47 8.87 -1.90 2.27
N ALA A 48 7.78 -1.15 2.11
CA ALA A 48 6.50 -1.48 2.74
C ALA A 48 6.00 -2.88 2.32
N GLU A 49 6.10 -3.22 1.03
CA GLU A 49 5.72 -4.54 0.51
C GLU A 49 6.57 -5.65 1.16
N LYS A 50 7.89 -5.49 1.23
CA LYS A 50 8.79 -6.47 1.88
C LYS A 50 8.40 -6.70 3.34
N ALA A 51 8.19 -5.61 4.10
CA ALA A 51 7.81 -5.68 5.51
C ALA A 51 6.44 -6.35 5.70
N LEU A 52 5.44 -5.97 4.89
CA LEU A 52 4.10 -6.56 4.93
C LEU A 52 4.12 -8.05 4.57
N ARG A 53 4.89 -8.46 3.55
CA ARG A 53 5.04 -9.87 3.17
C ARG A 53 5.65 -10.68 4.30
N ALA A 54 6.71 -10.17 4.94
CA ALA A 54 7.34 -10.83 6.08
C ALA A 54 6.35 -11.00 7.25
N TYR A 55 5.63 -9.93 7.59
CA TYR A 55 4.61 -9.94 8.63
C TYR A 55 3.47 -10.94 8.34
N LEU A 56 2.97 -10.94 7.09
CA LEU A 56 1.85 -11.78 6.69
C LEU A 56 2.24 -13.25 6.53
N LYS A 57 3.48 -13.58 6.14
CA LYS A 57 3.95 -14.97 6.03
C LYS A 57 3.84 -15.73 7.35
N GLY A 58 4.05 -15.04 8.48
CA GLY A 58 3.90 -15.61 9.82
C GLY A 58 2.46 -15.80 10.28
N ARG A 59 1.50 -15.13 9.63
CA ARG A 59 0.07 -15.34 9.86
C ARG A 59 -0.42 -16.34 8.83
N LYS A 60 -0.98 -17.48 9.25
CA LYS A 60 -1.87 -18.28 8.40
C LYS A 60 -3.12 -17.44 8.14
N VAL A 61 -3.02 -16.45 7.26
CA VAL A 61 -4.17 -15.71 6.78
C VAL A 61 -4.99 -16.75 6.05
N LYS A 62 -6.08 -17.21 6.67
CA LYS A 62 -7.18 -17.85 5.96
C LYS A 62 -7.73 -16.78 5.02
N ALA A 63 -7.02 -16.51 3.93
CA ALA A 63 -7.51 -15.73 2.82
C ALA A 63 -8.60 -16.58 2.19
N ARG A 64 -9.76 -16.58 2.83
CA ARG A 64 -10.98 -17.10 2.25
C ARG A 64 -11.19 -16.23 1.02
N ALA A 65 -11.10 -16.86 -0.14
CA ALA A 65 -11.44 -16.35 -1.44
C ALA A 65 -12.34 -15.11 -1.37
N ALA A 66 -11.75 -13.92 -1.55
CA ALA A 66 -12.51 -12.80 -2.06
C ALA A 66 -12.73 -13.13 -3.54
N ARG A 67 -13.93 -13.65 -3.83
CA ARG A 67 -14.48 -13.81 -5.17
C ARG A 67 -14.46 -12.49 -5.93
#